data_AF-A0A7W9PH25-F1
#
_entry.id   AF-A0A7W9PH25-F1
#
_cell.length_a   1.000
_cell.length_b   1.000
_cell.length_c   1.000
_cell.angle_alpha   90.00
_cell.angle_beta   90.00
_cell.angle_gamma   90.00
#
_symmetry.space_group_name_H-M   'P 1'
#
loop_
_entity.id
_entity.type
_entity.pdbx_description
1 polymer ?
#
loop_
_entity_poly.entity_id
_entity_poly.type
_entity_poly.pdbx_seq_one_letter_code
_entity_poly.pdbx_strand_id
1 'polypeptide(L)'
;MSGPTRLSWIGPFVGGVAAVLTAPLAAAVVAIVYRFPVPFGEYARGLEDAGTAALASVFYLMFGGVLVLAVGGTVAGWIVQRSAGTDSARVGWASLAAAFGVALVCALLLATLEFFIGPW
;
A
#
# COMPACT_ATOMS: atom_id res chain seq x y z
N MET A 1 29.59 -17.60 13.27
CA MET A 1 28.95 -17.45 14.59
C MET A 1 27.92 -16.34 14.49
N SER A 2 26.65 -16.67 14.26
CA SER A 2 25.55 -15.70 14.29
C SER A 2 25.17 -15.46 15.75
N GLY A 3 25.52 -14.28 16.29
CA GLY A 3 25.01 -13.84 17.60
C GLY A 3 23.48 -13.80 17.61
N PRO A 4 22.84 -13.71 18.79
CA PRO A 4 21.38 -13.69 18.88
C PRO A 4 20.85 -12.56 18.01
N THR A 5 20.12 -12.92 16.94
CA THR A 5 19.36 -11.96 16.13
C THR A 5 18.40 -11.27 17.07
N ARG A 6 18.72 -10.04 17.49
CA ARG A 6 17.72 -9.19 18.16
C ARG A 6 16.54 -9.13 17.20
N LEU A 7 15.37 -9.58 17.67
CA LEU A 7 14.13 -9.43 16.92
C LEU A 7 13.87 -7.92 16.77
N SER A 8 14.31 -7.35 15.66
CA SER A 8 13.93 -5.99 15.28
C SER A 8 12.49 -6.06 14.76
N TRP A 9 11.67 -5.08 15.11
CA TRP A 9 10.31 -4.95 14.60
C TRP A 9 10.17 -3.75 13.66
N ILE A 10 11.29 -3.09 13.33
CA ILE A 10 11.31 -1.87 12.52
C ILE A 10 10.74 -2.13 11.13
N GLY A 11 11.18 -3.17 10.43
CA GLY A 11 10.69 -3.49 9.08
C GLY A 11 9.18 -3.76 9.06
N PRO A 12 8.67 -4.73 9.85
CA PRO A 12 7.24 -5.02 9.94
C PRO A 12 6.38 -3.80 10.34
N PHE A 13 6.85 -2.99 11.30
CA PHE A 13 6.12 -1.82 11.76
C PHE A 13 6.09 -0.71 10.70
N VAL A 14 7.25 -0.35 10.16
CA VAL A 14 7.37 0.64 9.07
C VAL A 14 6.54 0.19 7.88
N GLY A 15 6.63 -1.09 7.50
CA GLY A 15 5.91 -1.63 6.36
C GLY A 15 4.39 -1.50 6.51
N GLY A 16 3.83 -1.89 7.66
CA GLY A 16 2.40 -1.80 7.90
C GLY A 16 1.88 -0.37 7.92
N VAL A 17 2.56 0.52 8.65
CA VAL A 17 2.18 1.95 8.74
C VAL A 17 2.33 2.63 7.38
N ALA A 18 3.45 2.41 6.69
CA ALA A 18 3.71 3.01 5.39
C ALA A 18 2.67 2.61 4.34
N ALA A 19 2.26 1.35 4.29
CA ALA A 19 1.28 0.87 3.31
C ALA A 19 -0.06 1.61 3.45
N VAL A 20 -0.52 1.83 4.70
CA VAL A 20 -1.75 2.59 4.97
C VAL A 20 -1.58 4.06 4.63
N LEU A 21 -0.50 4.70 5.10
CA LEU A 21 -0.28 6.14 4.90
C LEU A 21 -0.04 6.52 3.44
N THR A 22 0.54 5.61 2.65
CA THR A 22 0.83 5.85 1.22
C THR A 22 -0.31 5.40 0.30
N ALA A 23 -1.40 4.85 0.82
CA ALA A 23 -2.54 4.42 0.01
C ALA A 23 -3.17 5.54 -0.85
N PRO A 24 -3.34 6.78 -0.35
CA PRO A 24 -3.83 7.88 -1.19
C PRO A 24 -2.91 8.21 -2.36
N LEU A 25 -1.60 8.16 -2.13
CA LEU A 25 -0.62 8.36 -3.19
C LEU A 25 -0.66 7.22 -4.21
N ALA A 26 -0.78 5.97 -3.75
CA ALA A 26 -0.92 4.82 -4.64
C ALA A 26 -2.19 4.91 -5.50
N ALA A 27 -3.32 5.31 -4.92
CA ALA A 27 -4.57 5.52 -5.65
C ALA A 27 -4.44 6.63 -6.71
N ALA A 28 -3.80 7.75 -6.37
CA ALA A 28 -3.50 8.82 -7.32
C ALA A 28 -2.66 8.31 -8.51
N VAL A 29 -1.60 7.55 -8.23
CA VAL A 29 -0.75 6.95 -9.28
C VAL A 29 -1.56 6.00 -10.16
N VAL A 30 -2.41 5.17 -9.58
CA VAL A 30 -3.28 4.24 -10.33
C VAL A 30 -4.29 4.99 -11.19
N ALA A 31 -4.88 6.08 -10.72
CA ALA A 31 -5.78 6.92 -11.50
C ALA A 31 -5.08 7.60 -12.68
N ILE A 32 -3.84 8.08 -12.47
CA ILE A 32 -3.03 8.70 -13.53
C ILE A 32 -2.73 7.72 -14.66
N VAL A 33 -2.38 6.47 -14.33
CA VAL A 33 -1.91 5.48 -15.30
C VAL A 33 -3.06 4.64 -15.88
N TYR A 34 -4.16 4.48 -15.14
CA TYR A 34 -5.27 3.61 -15.53
C TYR A 34 -6.64 4.22 -15.17
N ARG A 35 -7.13 3.92 -13.97
CA ARG A 35 -8.37 4.44 -13.39
C ARG A 35 -8.50 4.03 -11.94
N PHE A 36 -9.22 4.79 -11.14
CA PHE A 36 -9.51 4.44 -9.74
C PHE A 36 -11.00 4.63 -9.43
N PRO A 37 -11.66 3.68 -8.75
CA PRO A 37 -13.08 3.79 -8.46
C PRO A 37 -13.33 4.92 -7.46
N VAL A 38 -14.34 5.75 -7.72
CA VAL A 38 -14.78 6.80 -6.80
C VAL A 38 -16.11 6.37 -6.20
N PRO A 39 -16.25 6.33 -4.86
CA PRO A 39 -17.51 5.97 -4.22
C PRO A 39 -18.65 6.85 -4.73
N PHE A 40 -19.74 6.23 -5.19
CA PHE A 40 -20.95 6.89 -5.69
C PHE A 40 -20.73 7.75 -6.95
N GLY A 41 -19.64 7.54 -7.68
CA GLY A 41 -19.29 8.33 -8.86
C GLY A 41 -18.69 7.49 -9.98
N GLU A 42 -18.19 8.19 -11.00
CA GLU A 42 -17.44 7.55 -12.08
C GLU A 42 -15.98 7.31 -11.69
N TYR A 43 -15.29 6.50 -12.47
CA TYR A 43 -13.87 6.25 -12.29
C TYR A 43 -13.04 7.53 -12.52
N ALA A 44 -12.20 7.88 -11.55
CA ALA A 44 -11.17 8.90 -11.68
C ALA A 44 -10.11 8.46 -12.69
N ARG A 45 -9.76 9.31 -13.68
CA ARG A 45 -8.74 9.01 -14.70
C ARG A 45 -7.87 10.22 -15.04
N GLY A 46 -6.57 10.00 -15.16
CA GLY A 46 -5.61 11.01 -15.57
C GLY A 46 -5.13 11.90 -14.41
N LEU A 47 -4.32 12.91 -14.77
CA LEU A 47 -3.66 13.79 -13.80
C LEU A 47 -4.64 14.71 -13.05
N GLU A 48 -5.69 15.16 -13.73
CA GLU A 48 -6.69 16.09 -13.18
C GLU A 48 -7.49 15.44 -12.04
N ASP A 49 -7.75 14.13 -12.13
CA ASP A 49 -8.51 13.37 -11.13
C ASP A 49 -7.64 12.72 -10.05
N ALA A 50 -6.32 12.90 -10.08
CA ALA A 50 -5.40 12.26 -9.14
C ALA A 50 -5.73 12.59 -7.67
N GLY A 51 -6.14 13.84 -7.40
CA GLY A 51 -6.60 14.27 -6.08
C GLY A 51 -7.92 13.62 -5.66
N THR A 52 -8.86 13.48 -6.59
CA THR A 52 -10.14 12.78 -6.38
C THR A 52 -9.89 11.32 -6.01
N ALA A 53 -8.99 10.63 -6.73
CA ALA A 53 -8.62 9.25 -6.43
C ALA A 53 -7.95 9.10 -5.05
N ALA A 54 -7.06 10.04 -4.69
CA ALA A 54 -6.43 10.06 -3.36
C ALA A 54 -7.48 10.17 -2.25
N LEU A 55 -8.46 11.07 -2.37
CA LEU A 55 -9.54 11.21 -1.41
C LEU A 55 -10.47 10.01 -1.39
N ALA A 56 -10.82 9.46 -2.56
CA ALA A 56 -11.62 8.25 -2.68
C ALA A 56 -10.97 7.06 -1.97
N SER A 57 -9.64 6.94 -2.01
CA SER A 57 -8.93 5.89 -1.29
C SER A 57 -9.21 5.88 0.23
N VAL A 58 -9.45 7.05 0.83
CA VAL A 58 -9.73 7.18 2.27
C VAL A 58 -11.03 6.50 2.63
N PHE A 59 -12.04 6.58 1.76
CA PHE A 59 -13.28 5.83 1.92
C PHE A 59 -12.98 4.32 2.00
N TYR A 60 -12.20 3.77 1.08
CA TYR A 60 -11.85 2.34 1.09
C TYR A 60 -10.98 1.94 2.28
N LEU A 61 -10.12 2.84 2.77
CA LEU A 61 -9.40 2.62 4.02
C LEU A 61 -10.37 2.41 5.18
N MET A 62 -11.40 3.25 5.31
CA MET A 62 -12.42 3.15 6.36
C MET A 62 -13.24 1.86 6.28
N PHE A 63 -13.50 1.35 5.07
CA PHE A 63 -14.23 0.10 4.83
C PHE A 63 -13.36 -1.17 4.89
N GLY A 64 -12.24 -1.11 5.61
CA GLY A 64 -11.38 -2.28 5.88
C GLY A 64 -10.05 -2.28 5.14
N GLY A 65 -9.81 -1.32 4.24
CA GLY A 65 -8.53 -1.16 3.55
C GLY A 65 -7.35 -0.97 4.50
N VAL A 66 -7.56 -0.34 5.67
CA VAL A 66 -6.51 -0.22 6.72
C VAL A 66 -5.99 -1.59 7.13
N LEU A 67 -6.87 -2.57 7.38
CA LEU A 67 -6.45 -3.89 7.85
C LEU A 67 -5.69 -4.64 6.75
N VAL A 68 -6.21 -4.61 5.52
CA VAL A 68 -5.57 -5.28 4.36
C VAL A 68 -4.17 -4.74 4.12
N LEU A 69 -4.03 -3.41 4.07
CA LEU A 69 -2.74 -2.76 3.83
C LEU A 69 -1.78 -2.90 5.00
N ALA A 70 -2.25 -2.76 6.24
CA ALA A 70 -1.40 -2.94 7.42
C ALA A 70 -0.83 -4.36 7.46
N VAL A 71 -1.65 -5.39 7.24
CA VAL A 71 -1.18 -6.78 7.21
C VAL A 71 -0.22 -7.01 6.04
N GLY A 72 -0.59 -6.60 4.82
CA GLY A 72 0.25 -6.76 3.63
C GLY A 72 1.60 -6.04 3.75
N GLY A 73 1.57 -4.79 4.22
CA GLY A 73 2.76 -3.99 4.49
C GLY A 73 3.64 -4.58 5.59
N THR A 74 3.05 -5.08 6.68
CA THR A 74 3.79 -5.75 7.75
C THR A 74 4.47 -7.03 7.27
N VAL A 75 3.80 -7.83 6.44
CA VAL A 75 4.41 -9.02 5.82
C VAL A 75 5.55 -8.61 4.88
N ALA A 76 5.36 -7.62 4.04
CA ALA A 76 6.40 -7.12 3.13
C ALA A 76 7.63 -6.60 3.90
N GLY A 77 7.40 -5.78 4.94
CA GLY A 77 8.47 -5.27 5.81
C GLY A 77 9.21 -6.36 6.58
N TRP A 78 8.51 -7.43 6.98
CA TRP A 78 9.13 -8.60 7.59
C TRP A 78 10.03 -9.37 6.62
N ILE A 79 9.60 -9.55 5.36
CA ILE A 79 10.41 -10.16 4.30
C ILE A 79 11.67 -9.31 4.05
N VAL A 80 11.49 -8.00 3.89
CA VAL A 80 12.61 -7.05 3.69
C VAL A 80 13.62 -7.17 4.82
N GLN A 81 13.17 -7.13 6.07
CA GLN A 81 14.07 -7.19 7.21
C GLN A 81 14.89 -8.49 7.27
N ARG A 82 14.31 -9.62 6.86
CA ARG A 82 15.05 -10.90 6.78
C ARG A 82 16.08 -10.95 5.67
N SER A 83 15.90 -10.15 4.62
CA SER A 83 16.76 -10.13 3.44
C SER A 83 17.85 -9.04 3.48
N ALA A 84 17.62 -7.91 4.16
CA ALA A 84 18.45 -6.72 4.06
C ALA A 84 19.56 -6.61 5.13
N GLY A 85 19.65 -7.55 6.08
CA GLY A 85 20.69 -7.58 7.11
C GLY A 85 20.40 -6.69 8.33
N THR A 86 21.44 -6.19 9.00
CA THR A 86 21.33 -5.48 10.30
C THR A 86 21.28 -3.96 10.21
N ASP A 87 21.41 -3.37 9.02
CA ASP A 87 21.34 -1.93 8.83
C ASP A 87 19.88 -1.44 8.91
N SER A 88 19.53 -0.85 10.04
CA SER A 88 18.18 -0.35 10.32
C SER A 88 17.72 0.73 9.32
N ALA A 89 18.62 1.58 8.81
CA ALA A 89 18.25 2.62 7.86
C ALA A 89 17.90 2.01 6.50
N ARG A 90 18.73 1.08 6.03
CA ARG A 90 18.47 0.33 4.78
C ARG A 90 17.18 -0.48 4.88
N VAL A 91 16.95 -1.17 6.00
CA VAL A 91 15.71 -1.92 6.25
C VAL A 91 14.50 -0.99 6.23
N GLY A 92 14.59 0.19 6.86
CA GLY A 92 13.51 1.16 6.89
C GLY A 92 13.11 1.64 5.49
N TRP A 93 14.07 2.12 4.70
CA TRP A 93 13.81 2.58 3.33
C TRP A 93 13.30 1.48 2.41
N ALA A 94 13.88 0.28 2.49
CA ALA A 94 13.41 -0.86 1.70
C ALA A 94 12.00 -1.31 2.11
N SER A 95 11.66 -1.23 3.41
CA SER A 95 10.31 -1.57 3.90
C SER A 95 9.28 -0.54 3.47
N LEU A 96 9.63 0.76 3.46
CA LEU A 96 8.80 1.83 2.92
C LEU A 96 8.50 1.61 1.42
N ALA A 97 9.54 1.31 0.64
CA ALA A 97 9.39 1.05 -0.80
C ALA A 97 8.52 -0.19 -1.06
N ALA A 98 8.75 -1.27 -0.33
CA ALA A 98 7.95 -2.48 -0.43
C ALA A 98 6.48 -2.24 -0.03
N ALA A 99 6.24 -1.46 1.03
CA ALA A 99 4.91 -1.10 1.49
C ALA A 99 4.14 -0.24 0.48
N PHE A 100 4.82 0.71 -0.17
CA PHE A 100 4.23 1.46 -1.28
C PHE A 100 3.88 0.55 -2.47
N GLY A 101 4.73 -0.43 -2.76
CA GLY A 101 4.44 -1.48 -3.75
C GLY A 101 3.19 -2.28 -3.40
N VAL A 102 3.02 -2.67 -2.14
CA VAL A 102 1.78 -3.33 -1.65
C VAL A 102 0.58 -2.41 -1.86
N ALA A 103 0.68 -1.13 -1.50
CA ALA A 103 -0.40 -0.16 -1.69
C ALA A 103 -0.80 0.00 -3.17
N LEU A 104 0.16 0.04 -4.09
CA LEU A 104 -0.08 0.08 -5.53
C LEU A 104 -0.80 -1.18 -6.02
N VAL A 105 -0.35 -2.36 -5.60
CA VAL A 105 -0.98 -3.63 -5.98
C VAL A 105 -2.42 -3.69 -5.45
N CYS A 106 -2.65 -3.34 -4.18
CA CYS A 106 -4.00 -3.30 -3.62
C CYS A 106 -4.90 -2.26 -4.32
N ALA A 107 -4.38 -1.08 -4.64
CA ALA A 107 -5.12 -0.07 -5.39
C ALA A 107 -5.49 -0.54 -6.81
N LEU A 108 -4.59 -1.24 -7.50
CA LEU A 108 -4.86 -1.86 -8.81
C LEU A 108 -5.89 -2.99 -8.71
N LEU A 109 -5.78 -3.85 -7.68
CA LEU A 109 -6.77 -4.89 -7.44
C LEU A 109 -8.15 -4.28 -7.21
N LEU A 110 -8.23 -3.22 -6.42
CA LEU A 110 -9.49 -2.49 -6.21
C LEU A 110 -10.02 -1.90 -7.53
N ALA A 111 -9.16 -1.27 -8.33
CA ALA A 111 -9.51 -0.71 -9.63
C ALA A 111 -9.90 -1.73 -10.71
N THR A 112 -9.64 -3.01 -10.48
CA THR A 112 -10.01 -4.11 -11.36
C THR A 112 -11.08 -5.02 -10.76
N LEU A 113 -11.49 -4.74 -9.51
CA LEU A 113 -12.38 -5.59 -8.74
C LEU A 113 -13.74 -5.80 -9.45
N GLU A 114 -14.21 -4.79 -10.18
CA GLU A 114 -15.47 -4.87 -10.94
C GLU A 114 -15.51 -6.01 -11.96
N PHE A 115 -14.36 -6.44 -12.48
CA PHE A 115 -14.29 -7.56 -13.42
C PHE A 115 -14.55 -8.91 -12.75
N PHE A 116 -14.44 -8.98 -11.42
CA PHE A 116 -14.62 -10.21 -10.64
C PHE A 116 -15.98 -10.25 -9.93
N ILE A 117 -16.49 -9.11 -9.45
CA ILE A 117 -17.73 -9.05 -8.65
C ILE A 117 -18.87 -8.29 -9.33
N GLY A 118 -18.67 -7.77 -10.53
CA GLY A 118 -19.62 -6.92 -11.24
C GLY A 118 -19.44 -5.42 -10.90
N PRO A 119 -20.19 -4.53 -11.58
CA PRO A 119 -20.11 -3.09 -11.37
C PRO A 119 -20.46 -2.71 -9.92
N TRP A 120 -19.68 -1.79 -9.34
CA TRP A 120 -19.85 -1.35 -7.96
C TRP A 120 -19.44 0.11 -7.78
#